data_AF-A0A8X6TVM7-F1
#
_entry.id   AF-A0A8X6TVM7-F1
#
_cell.length_a   1.000
_cell.length_b   1.000
_cell.length_c   1.000
_cell.angle_alpha   90.00
_cell.angle_beta   90.00
_cell.angle_gamma   90.00
#
_symmetry.space_group_name_H-M   'P 1'
#
loop_
_entity.id
_entity.type
_entity.pdbx_description
1 polymer ?
#
loop_
_entity_poly.entity_id
_entity_poly.type
_entity_poly.pdbx_seq_one_letter_code
_entity_poly.pdbx_strand_id
1 'polypeptide(L)'
;MSVSNCVAKSANQPLCDEFVGCYVYLPQPHRGLILQCLKLIPGGLGRCTKDQELLQSEENRKKLFECVGMQAPVELTAIQTSRMNKNKACLKAVGDKCSKKTH
;
A
#
# COMPACT_ATOMS: atom_id res chain seq x y z
N MET A 1 -13.98 4.01 -3.25
CA MET A 1 -12.72 4.65 -2.79
C MET A 1 -11.69 3.55 -2.52
N SER A 2 -10.47 3.62 -3.03
CA SER A 2 -9.43 2.61 -2.75
C SER A 2 -8.96 2.70 -1.29
N VAL A 3 -8.44 1.60 -0.73
CA VAL A 3 -7.87 1.59 0.64
C VAL A 3 -6.76 2.64 0.76
N SER A 4 -5.89 2.77 -0.24
CA SER A 4 -4.82 3.76 -0.25
C SER A 4 -5.34 5.21 -0.23
N ASN A 5 -6.44 5.51 -0.93
CA ASN A 5 -7.05 6.84 -0.90
C ASN A 5 -7.74 7.13 0.44
N CYS A 6 -8.34 6.12 1.06
CA CYS A 6 -8.91 6.26 2.40
C CYS A 6 -7.81 6.58 3.41
N VAL A 7 -6.74 5.77 3.43
CA VAL A 7 -5.61 5.93 4.36
C VAL A 7 -4.94 7.28 4.15
N ALA A 8 -4.68 7.67 2.90
CA ALA A 8 -4.06 8.95 2.56
C ALA A 8 -4.83 10.15 3.14
N LYS A 9 -6.16 10.12 3.07
CA LYS A 9 -7.05 11.21 3.53
C LYS A 9 -7.41 11.14 5.01
N SER A 10 -7.02 10.08 5.71
CA SER A 10 -7.42 9.85 7.11
C SER A 10 -6.73 10.78 8.11
N ALA A 11 -5.64 11.45 7.73
CA ALA A 11 -4.76 12.19 8.63
C ALA A 11 -4.36 11.39 9.89
N ASN A 12 -4.28 10.05 9.77
CA ASN A 12 -4.05 9.13 10.87
C ASN A 12 -2.75 8.36 10.65
N GLN A 13 -1.66 8.83 11.27
CA GLN A 13 -0.34 8.21 11.11
C GLN A 13 -0.31 6.72 11.49
N PRO A 14 -0.90 6.27 12.62
CA PRO A 14 -0.99 4.85 12.93
C PRO A 14 -1.64 4.01 11.83
N LEU A 15 -2.70 4.50 11.20
CA LEU A 15 -3.36 3.80 10.09
C LEU A 15 -2.47 3.75 8.83
N CYS A 16 -1.70 4.80 8.59
CA CYS A 16 -0.65 4.87 7.57
C CYS A 16 0.42 3.80 7.80
N ASP A 17 0.93 3.71 9.03
CA ASP A 17 1.99 2.78 9.41
C ASP A 17 1.52 1.33 9.30
N GLU A 18 0.27 1.05 9.70
CA GLU A 18 -0.35 -0.26 9.49
C GLU A 18 -0.47 -0.60 7.99
N PHE A 19 -0.91 0.35 7.16
CA PHE A 19 -1.01 0.16 5.71
C PHE A 19 0.34 -0.20 5.08
N VAL A 20 1.38 0.57 5.39
CA VAL A 20 2.75 0.31 4.93
C VAL A 20 3.28 -1.01 5.49
N GLY A 21 2.94 -1.32 6.75
CA GLY A 21 3.29 -2.57 7.41
C GLY A 21 2.78 -3.81 6.68
N CYS A 22 1.62 -3.73 6.00
CA CYS A 22 1.11 -4.85 5.21
C CYS A 22 2.08 -5.32 4.10
N TYR A 23 2.99 -4.46 3.63
CA TYR A 23 4.00 -4.82 2.63
C TYR A 23 5.03 -5.84 3.14
N VAL A 24 5.15 -6.07 4.46
CA VAL A 24 6.01 -7.13 5.00
C VAL A 24 5.56 -8.53 4.55
N TYR A 25 4.27 -8.70 4.28
CA TYR A 25 3.69 -9.98 3.85
C TYR A 25 3.88 -10.25 2.36
N LEU A 26 4.34 -9.28 1.58
CA LEU A 26 4.59 -9.51 0.16
C LEU A 26 5.72 -10.53 0.00
N PRO A 27 5.54 -11.58 -0.82
CA PRO A 27 6.63 -12.46 -1.18
C PRO A 27 7.68 -11.71 -2.02
N GLN A 28 8.92 -12.17 -2.00
CA GLN A 28 9.83 -11.85 -3.11
C GLN A 28 9.31 -12.58 -4.37
N PRO A 29 9.29 -11.95 -5.56
CA PRO A 29 9.90 -10.65 -5.93
C PRO A 29 9.01 -9.41 -5.71
N HIS A 30 7.73 -9.58 -5.34
CA HIS A 30 6.74 -8.50 -5.25
C HIS A 30 7.14 -7.40 -4.25
N ARG A 31 7.75 -7.79 -3.12
CA ARG A 31 8.28 -6.83 -2.15
C ARG A 31 9.41 -6.00 -2.76
N GLY A 32 10.33 -6.64 -3.48
CA GLY A 32 11.40 -5.95 -4.21
C GLY A 32 10.86 -4.97 -5.25
N LEU A 33 9.86 -5.39 -6.02
CA LEU A 33 9.18 -4.55 -7.00
C LEU A 33 8.56 -3.30 -6.36
N ILE A 34 7.77 -3.47 -5.30
CA ILE A 34 7.15 -2.33 -4.62
C ILE A 34 8.21 -1.36 -4.07
N LEU A 35 9.30 -1.88 -3.50
CA LEU A 35 10.40 -1.02 -3.02
C LEU A 35 11.10 -0.29 -4.17
N GLN A 36 11.27 -0.93 -5.34
CA GLN A 36 11.82 -0.28 -6.53
C GLN A 36 10.88 0.82 -7.04
N CYS A 37 9.59 0.54 -7.16
CA CYS A 37 8.59 1.52 -7.58
C CYS A 37 8.49 2.71 -6.62
N LEU A 38 8.61 2.48 -5.31
CA LEU A 38 8.63 3.55 -4.31
C LEU A 38 9.81 4.51 -4.48
N LYS A 39 10.95 4.06 -5.03
CA LYS A 39 12.09 4.96 -5.33
C LYS A 39 11.78 5.96 -6.43
N LEU A 40 10.80 5.69 -7.29
CA LEU A 40 10.36 6.58 -8.36
C LEU A 40 9.40 7.67 -7.84
N ILE A 41 8.93 7.55 -6.60
CA ILE A 41 8.02 8.51 -5.99
C ILE A 41 8.84 9.57 -5.26
N PRO A 42 8.84 10.84 -5.73
CA PRO A 42 9.51 11.92 -5.00
C PRO A 42 8.90 12.05 -3.60
N GLY A 43 9.74 12.23 -2.58
CA GLY A 43 9.29 12.31 -1.18
C GLY A 43 8.90 10.96 -0.53
N GLY A 44 8.98 9.85 -1.27
CA GLY A 44 8.77 8.49 -0.76
C GLY A 44 7.34 8.22 -0.29
N LEU A 45 7.19 7.44 0.77
CA LEU A 45 5.88 7.06 1.32
C LEU A 45 5.11 8.23 1.95
N GLY A 46 5.79 9.32 2.33
CA GLY A 46 5.18 10.41 3.08
C GLY A 46 4.69 9.99 4.47
N ARG A 47 3.83 10.82 5.07
CA ARG A 47 3.17 10.63 6.36
C ARG A 47 1.68 10.90 6.18
N CYS A 48 0.84 10.32 7.04
CA CYS A 48 -0.58 10.66 7.11
C CYS A 48 -0.80 11.61 8.29
N THR A 49 -0.51 12.90 8.07
CA THR A 49 -0.80 13.98 9.04
C THR A 49 -1.91 14.87 8.47
N LYS A 50 -2.24 15.98 9.13
CA LYS A 50 -3.20 16.95 8.56
C LYS A 50 -2.65 17.65 7.31
N ASP A 51 -1.34 17.82 7.24
CA ASP A 51 -0.66 18.61 6.19
C ASP A 51 0.09 17.73 5.19
N GLN A 52 0.11 16.41 5.39
CA GLN A 52 0.76 15.44 4.52
C GLN A 52 -0.14 14.22 4.33
N GLU A 53 -0.20 13.72 3.11
CA GLU A 53 -0.89 12.47 2.79
C GLU A 53 0.09 11.35 2.41
N LEU A 54 -0.35 10.10 2.57
CA LEU A 54 0.38 8.93 2.10
C LEU A 54 0.67 9.06 0.59
N LEU A 55 1.94 8.93 0.22
CA LEU A 55 2.47 9.12 -1.13
C LEU A 55 2.29 10.55 -1.67
N GLN A 56 1.92 11.52 -0.82
CA GLN A 56 1.87 12.97 -1.08
C GLN A 56 0.86 13.47 -2.13
N SER A 57 0.44 12.65 -3.09
CA SER A 57 -0.56 12.99 -4.09
C SER A 57 -1.28 11.75 -4.61
N GLU A 58 -2.48 11.93 -5.16
CA GLU A 58 -3.19 10.86 -5.88
C GLU A 58 -2.40 10.40 -7.11
N GLU A 59 -1.70 11.32 -7.78
CA GLU A 59 -0.85 11.02 -8.92
C GLU A 59 0.29 10.06 -8.54
N ASN A 60 0.96 10.30 -7.41
CA ASN A 60 2.00 9.41 -6.91
C ASN A 60 1.46 8.03 -6.53
N ARG A 61 0.24 7.96 -5.97
CA ARG A 61 -0.45 6.68 -5.75
C ARG A 61 -0.69 5.95 -7.07
N LYS A 62 -1.17 6.64 -8.10
CA LYS A 62 -1.37 6.06 -9.45
C LYS A 62 -0.06 5.57 -10.05
N LYS A 63 1.01 6.37 -10.03
CA LYS A 63 2.35 5.98 -10.50
C LYS A 63 2.88 4.71 -9.82
N LEU A 64 2.65 4.58 -8.51
CA LEU A 64 3.02 3.36 -7.79
C LEU A 64 2.24 2.14 -8.30
N PHE A 65 0.91 2.27 -8.45
CA PHE A 65 0.08 1.16 -8.97
C PHE A 65 0.42 0.82 -10.41
N GLU A 66 0.69 1.80 -11.25
CA GLU A 66 1.13 1.59 -12.64
C GLU A 66 2.47 0.86 -12.67
N CYS A 67 3.46 1.31 -11.89
CA CYS A 67 4.76 0.65 -11.81
C CYS A 67 4.67 -0.81 -11.34
N VAL A 68 3.79 -1.10 -10.37
CA VAL A 68 3.57 -2.47 -9.88
C VAL A 68 2.76 -3.29 -10.88
N GLY A 69 1.75 -2.69 -11.53
CA GLY A 69 0.82 -3.34 -12.46
C GLY A 69 1.42 -3.69 -13.81
N MET A 70 2.54 -3.08 -14.20
CA MET A 70 3.26 -3.41 -15.43
C MET A 70 4.03 -4.74 -15.38
N GLN A 71 4.18 -5.38 -14.21
CA GLN A 71 4.86 -6.67 -14.11
C GLN A 71 3.86 -7.84 -14.21
N ALA A 72 4.11 -8.72 -15.19
CA ALA A 72 3.31 -9.91 -15.47
C ALA A 72 3.17 -10.82 -14.23
N PRO A 73 2.06 -11.57 -14.11
CA PRO A 73 1.87 -12.50 -13.00
C PRO A 73 2.98 -13.55 -13.03
N VAL A 74 3.85 -13.51 -12.01
CA VAL A 74 4.77 -14.62 -11.73
C VAL A 74 3.93 -15.75 -11.17
N GLU A 75 4.09 -16.98 -11.68
CA GLU A 75 3.50 -18.15 -11.03
C GLU A 75 3.96 -18.20 -9.58
N LEU A 76 3.01 -18.05 -8.67
CA LEU A 76 3.30 -18.04 -7.25
C LEU A 76 3.31 -19.49 -6.74
N THR A 77 4.39 -19.85 -6.05
CA THR A 77 4.41 -21.05 -5.21
C THR A 77 3.32 -20.97 -4.13
N ALA A 78 2.90 -22.10 -3.56
CA ALA A 78 1.90 -22.14 -2.48
C ALA A 78 2.26 -21.22 -1.29
N ILE A 79 3.55 -21.12 -0.95
CA ILE A 79 4.05 -20.22 0.11
C ILE A 79 3.86 -18.74 -0.29
N GLN A 80 4.18 -18.39 -1.54
CA GLN A 80 4.01 -17.03 -2.04
C GLN A 80 2.53 -16.66 -2.14
N THR A 81 1.66 -17.59 -2.55
CA THR A 81 0.21 -17.42 -2.56
C THR A 81 -0.34 -17.18 -1.15
N SER A 82 0.09 -17.98 -0.16
CA SER A 82 -0.28 -17.76 1.25
C SER A 82 0.13 -16.38 1.75
N ARG A 83 1.34 -15.94 1.41
CA ARG A 83 1.88 -14.60 1.73
C ARG A 83 1.07 -13.48 1.06
N MET A 84 0.73 -13.62 -0.22
CA MET A 84 -0.16 -12.68 -0.91
C MET A 84 -1.54 -12.60 -0.28
N ASN A 85 -2.10 -13.73 0.17
CA ASN A 85 -3.39 -13.73 0.87
C ASN A 85 -3.30 -13.02 2.23
N LYS A 86 -2.20 -13.20 2.97
CA LYS A 86 -1.94 -12.43 4.20
C LYS A 86 -1.82 -10.93 3.94
N ASN A 87 -1.14 -10.53 2.86
CA ASN A 87 -1.07 -9.13 2.44
C ASN A 87 -2.46 -8.57 2.13
N LYS A 88 -3.28 -9.28 1.33
CA LYS A 88 -4.65 -8.88 0.99
C LYS A 88 -5.53 -8.76 2.24
N ALA A 89 -5.44 -9.72 3.17
CA ALA A 89 -6.18 -9.68 4.43
C ALA A 89 -5.78 -8.49 5.31
N CYS A 90 -4.48 -8.18 5.38
CA CYS A 90 -3.97 -7.01 6.09
C CYS A 90 -4.51 -5.71 5.48
N LEU A 91 -4.39 -5.54 4.16
CA LEU A 91 -4.90 -4.37 3.44
C LEU A 91 -6.42 -4.21 3.61
N LYS A 92 -7.16 -5.32 3.60
CA LYS A 92 -8.61 -5.30 3.87
C LYS A 92 -8.91 -4.82 5.29
N ALA A 93 -8.22 -5.34 6.29
CA ALA A 93 -8.42 -4.93 7.69
C ALA A 93 -8.15 -3.44 7.91
N VAL A 94 -7.09 -2.92 7.29
CA VAL A 94 -6.79 -1.47 7.28
C VAL A 94 -7.90 -0.67 6.59
N GLY A 95 -8.37 -1.16 5.44
CA GLY A 95 -9.51 -0.56 4.73
C GLY A 95 -10.79 -0.51 5.57
N ASP A 96 -11.11 -1.60 6.26
CA ASP A 96 -12.29 -1.68 7.14
C ASP A 96 -12.16 -0.72 8.34
N LYS A 97 -10.97 -0.59 8.94
CA LYS A 97 -10.68 0.40 9.99
C LYS A 97 -10.84 1.83 9.49
N CYS A 98 -10.36 2.09 8.28
CA CYS A 98 -10.44 3.42 7.67
C CYS A 98 -11.90 3.83 7.44
N SER A 99 -12.71 2.95 6.83
CA SER A 99 -14.13 3.20 6.54
C SER A 99 -14.96 3.41 7.81
N LYS A 100 -14.64 2.71 8.91
CA LYS A 100 -15.33 2.88 10.21
C LYS A 100 -15.00 4.20 10.92
N LYS A 101 -13.87 4.83 10.62
CA LYS A 101 -13.47 6.12 11.22
C LYS A 101 -13.94 7.35 10.44
N THR A 102 -14.44 7.15 9.23
CA THR A 102 -15.00 8.20 8.36
C THR A 102 -16.53 8.32 8.45
N HIS A 103 -17.15 7.68 9.44
CA HIS A 103 -18.58 7.77 9.76
C HIS A 103 -18.82 8.51 11.08
#